data_AF-A0ABD3QIJ4-F1
#
_entry.id   AF-A0ABD3QIJ4-F1
#
_cell.length_a   1.000
_cell.length_b   1.000
_cell.length_c   1.000
_cell.angle_alpha   90.00
_cell.angle_beta   90.00
_cell.angle_gamma   90.00
#
_symmetry.space_group_name_H-M   'P 1'
#
loop_
_entity.id
_entity.type
_entity.pdbx_description
1 polymer ?
#
loop_
_entity_poly.entity_id
_entity_poly.type
_entity_poly.pdbx_seq_one_letter_code
_entity_poly.pdbx_strand_id
1 'polypeptide(L)'
;MSSQTLLRWLSPLIICVLALGNIFLMCTKYLTSNVNGEATTFQHPIDESANEESPRQAGVRHITRNLVVYNHDSIAFADTFAHCSFNNPNCKIHYHHVQKTGGSRLASRLYPLLSKGASYNSKKWCCQDEMMDRFNANVSQYCEHNKFGIYEVTAPQYSNVIQSCIDYNNAPQQNRNLHEPNEIIGLMTIREPIQLTLSQLHHQCNKNFKHKSPEEQKMCKSCKFLKNRDYFLEYVHQTNLVFLEIAQEIPRLLNMLDGQINHQRRNSTTKAIHKMMILDQADIDSFFKAMESRLPAGVVIPEGRGNEEMTGHCYFGVTSHMMKALAPSLEIYRYLTSGLVWQPASNM
;
A
#
# COMPACT_ATOMS: atom_id res chain seq x y z
N MET A 1 0.94 7.35 56.82
CA MET A 1 0.86 7.57 55.36
C MET A 1 -0.48 7.03 54.88
N SER A 2 -1.32 7.87 54.27
CA SER A 2 -2.73 7.55 54.02
C SER A 2 -2.91 6.72 52.74
N SER A 3 -3.89 5.80 52.76
CA SER A 3 -4.25 4.91 51.63
C SER A 3 -4.61 5.63 50.32
N GLN A 4 -4.76 6.95 50.32
CA GLN A 4 -5.11 7.72 49.12
C GLN A 4 -3.90 8.00 48.21
N THR A 5 -2.67 7.85 48.68
CA THR A 5 -1.47 8.06 47.86
C THR A 5 -1.11 6.82 47.02
N LEU A 6 -1.57 5.62 47.41
CA LEU A 6 -1.25 4.37 46.69
C LEU A 6 -2.06 4.19 45.39
N LEU A 7 -3.28 4.74 45.32
CA LEU A 7 -4.16 4.60 44.15
C LEU A 7 -3.78 5.50 42.97
N ARG A 8 -3.02 6.59 43.19
CA ARG A 8 -2.57 7.46 42.09
C ARG A 8 -1.41 6.89 41.27
N TRP A 9 -0.68 5.91 41.80
CA TRP A 9 0.44 5.27 41.09
C TRP A 9 0.07 4.00 40.34
N LEU A 10 -1.10 3.40 40.63
CA LEU A 10 -1.55 2.16 39.96
C LEU A 10 -2.30 2.40 38.64
N SER A 11 -2.92 3.58 38.46
CA SER A 11 -3.66 3.90 37.23
C SER A 11 -2.85 3.86 35.93
N PRO A 12 -1.63 4.44 35.84
CA PRO A 12 -0.87 4.39 34.58
C PRO A 12 -0.30 3.00 34.27
N LEU A 13 -0.06 2.17 35.29
CA LEU A 13 0.43 0.79 35.11
C LEU A 13 -0.67 -0.14 34.57
N ILE A 14 -1.91 0.00 35.04
CA ILE A 14 -3.05 -0.80 34.53
C ILE A 14 -3.38 -0.41 33.08
N ILE A 15 -3.27 0.87 32.72
CA ILE A 15 -3.48 1.34 31.34
C ILE A 15 -2.36 0.83 30.41
N CYS A 16 -1.11 0.76 30.88
CA CYS A 16 0.00 0.15 30.12
C CYS A 16 -0.17 -1.36 29.90
N VAL A 17 -0.66 -2.10 30.90
CA VAL A 17 -0.89 -3.56 30.77
C VAL A 17 -2.05 -3.87 29.84
N LEU A 18 -3.13 -3.07 29.87
CA LEU A 18 -4.28 -3.23 28.96
C LEU A 18 -3.95 -2.83 27.51
N ALA A 19 -3.09 -1.82 27.31
CA ALA A 19 -2.62 -1.45 25.96
C ALA A 19 -1.68 -2.49 25.34
N LEU A 20 -0.88 -3.19 26.14
CA LEU A 20 -0.01 -4.28 25.66
C LEU A 20 -0.81 -5.58 25.42
N GLY A 21 -1.87 -5.84 26.18
CA GLY A 21 -2.78 -6.97 25.96
C GLY A 21 -3.53 -6.90 24.63
N ASN A 22 -4.00 -5.71 24.23
CA ASN A 22 -4.73 -5.54 22.96
C ASN A 22 -3.84 -5.64 21.71
N ILE A 23 -2.57 -5.23 21.80
CA ILE A 23 -1.60 -5.39 20.71
C ILE A 23 -1.24 -6.88 20.52
N PHE A 24 -1.21 -7.66 21.60
CA PHE A 24 -0.91 -9.10 21.55
C PHE A 24 -2.10 -9.95 21.02
N LEU A 25 -3.34 -9.52 21.27
CA LEU A 25 -4.55 -10.17 20.76
C LEU A 25 -4.78 -9.97 19.25
N MET A 26 -4.27 -8.89 18.65
CA MET A 26 -4.45 -8.66 17.21
C MET A 26 -3.54 -9.52 16.33
N CYS A 27 -2.31 -9.83 16.76
CA CYS A 27 -1.44 -10.76 16.02
C CYS A 27 -1.88 -12.23 16.15
N THR A 28 -2.56 -12.60 17.24
CA THR A 28 -3.04 -13.98 17.44
C THR A 28 -4.38 -14.27 16.78
N LYS A 29 -5.30 -13.29 16.70
CA LYS A 29 -6.57 -13.48 15.98
C LYS A 29 -6.40 -13.76 14.49
N TYR A 30 -5.34 -13.26 13.86
CA TYR A 30 -5.02 -13.56 12.46
C TYR A 30 -4.57 -15.02 12.24
N LEU A 31 -4.08 -15.69 13.28
CA LEU A 31 -3.68 -17.11 13.21
C LEU A 31 -4.81 -18.08 13.62
N THR A 32 -5.86 -17.62 14.30
CA THR A 32 -6.94 -18.50 14.79
C THR A 32 -8.31 -18.29 14.16
N SER A 33 -8.55 -17.20 13.40
CA SER A 33 -9.89 -16.92 12.85
C SER A 33 -10.23 -17.69 11.56
N ASN A 34 -9.45 -18.69 11.16
CA ASN A 34 -9.71 -19.50 9.96
C ASN A 34 -9.71 -21.03 10.20
N VAL A 35 -9.88 -21.48 11.46
CA VAL A 35 -9.77 -22.92 11.81
C VAL A 35 -11.11 -23.67 11.79
N ASN A 36 -12.22 -23.03 11.43
CA ASN A 36 -13.52 -23.72 11.24
C ASN A 36 -14.06 -23.66 9.79
N GLY A 37 -13.16 -23.50 8.81
CA GLY A 37 -13.48 -23.83 7.42
C GLY A 37 -13.10 -25.28 7.16
N GLU A 38 -14.04 -26.07 6.66
CA GLU A 38 -13.81 -27.44 6.20
C GLU A 38 -12.51 -27.52 5.40
N ALA A 39 -11.63 -28.44 5.81
CA ALA A 39 -10.39 -28.75 5.12
C ALA A 39 -10.72 -29.30 3.72
N THR A 40 -10.87 -28.41 2.75
CA THR A 40 -10.73 -28.75 1.34
C THR A 40 -9.26 -29.00 1.10
N THR A 41 -8.89 -30.28 1.17
CA THR A 41 -7.57 -30.77 0.79
C THR A 41 -7.30 -30.37 -0.66
N PHE A 42 -6.59 -29.26 -0.87
CA PHE A 42 -6.00 -28.94 -2.17
C PHE A 42 -4.82 -29.90 -2.41
N GLN A 43 -5.13 -31.12 -2.82
CA GLN A 43 -4.18 -31.99 -3.50
C GLN A 43 -4.03 -31.45 -4.93
N HIS A 44 -2.97 -30.69 -5.18
CA HIS A 44 -2.44 -30.60 -6.53
C HIS A 44 -1.59 -31.86 -6.77
N PRO A 45 -2.00 -32.77 -7.69
CA PRO A 45 -1.04 -33.71 -8.23
C PRO A 45 -0.01 -32.89 -9.01
N ILE A 46 1.25 -33.02 -8.61
CA ILE A 46 2.38 -32.57 -9.44
C ILE A 46 2.51 -33.65 -10.52
N ASP A 47 1.73 -33.51 -11.59
CA ASP A 47 1.94 -34.28 -12.82
C ASP A 47 3.15 -33.67 -13.54
N GLU A 48 4.25 -34.42 -13.59
CA GLU A 48 5.50 -34.09 -14.28
C GLU A 48 5.44 -34.31 -15.81
N SER A 49 4.25 -34.27 -16.41
CA SER A 49 4.07 -34.39 -17.87
C SER A 49 3.21 -33.24 -18.42
N ALA A 50 3.79 -32.05 -18.48
CA ALA A 50 3.19 -30.92 -19.21
C ALA A 50 3.70 -30.93 -20.66
N ASN A 51 2.80 -31.27 -21.59
CA ASN A 51 2.95 -30.91 -22.99
C ASN A 51 3.01 -29.38 -23.11
N GLU A 52 3.92 -28.88 -23.95
CA GLU A 52 4.04 -27.46 -24.33
C GLU A 52 2.79 -27.00 -25.09
N GLU A 53 1.71 -26.68 -24.38
CA GLU A 53 0.66 -25.82 -24.93
C GLU A 53 1.14 -24.37 -24.84
N SER A 54 1.33 -23.76 -26.02
CA SER A 54 1.67 -22.35 -26.17
C SER A 54 0.72 -21.47 -25.35
N PRO A 55 1.21 -20.63 -24.43
CA PRO A 55 0.36 -19.79 -23.60
C PRO A 55 -0.44 -18.83 -24.49
N ARG A 56 -1.78 -18.96 -24.43
CA ARG A 56 -2.72 -18.03 -25.07
C ARG A 56 -2.47 -16.64 -24.48
N GLN A 57 -2.14 -15.69 -25.35
CA GLN A 57 -1.75 -14.33 -24.96
C GLN A 57 -2.85 -13.65 -24.15
N ALA A 58 -2.55 -13.31 -22.89
CA ALA A 58 -3.38 -12.43 -22.08
C ALA A 58 -3.62 -11.10 -22.83
N GLY A 59 -4.86 -10.61 -22.83
CA GLY A 59 -5.23 -9.37 -23.52
C GLY A 59 -4.51 -8.17 -22.92
N VAL A 60 -3.63 -7.54 -23.70
CA VAL A 60 -2.92 -6.32 -23.30
C VAL A 60 -3.82 -5.12 -23.57
N ARG A 61 -4.25 -4.41 -22.53
CA ARG A 61 -4.85 -3.07 -22.69
C ARG A 61 -3.76 -2.00 -22.54
N HIS A 62 -3.65 -1.14 -23.55
CA HIS A 62 -2.72 0.00 -23.54
C HIS A 62 -3.06 1.02 -22.45
N ILE A 63 -2.03 1.78 -22.04
CA ILE A 63 -2.07 2.89 -21.07
C ILE A 63 -3.35 3.71 -21.25
N THR A 64 -4.20 3.72 -20.22
CA THR A 64 -5.32 4.65 -20.17
C THR A 64 -4.78 6.05 -19.88
N ARG A 65 -5.46 7.09 -20.36
CA ARG A 65 -5.03 8.49 -20.11
C ARG A 65 -4.91 8.83 -18.63
N ASN A 66 -5.47 8.03 -17.74
CA ASN A 66 -5.48 8.27 -16.31
C ASN A 66 -4.42 7.47 -15.55
N LEU A 67 -3.63 6.61 -16.20
CA LEU A 67 -2.52 5.91 -15.56
C LEU A 67 -1.18 6.59 -15.90
N VAL A 68 -0.39 6.91 -14.88
CA VAL A 68 0.98 7.43 -15.03
C VAL A 68 1.93 6.55 -14.22
N VAL A 69 2.91 5.93 -14.87
CA VAL A 69 3.91 5.08 -14.21
C VAL A 69 5.27 5.78 -14.30
N TYR A 70 5.93 5.96 -13.16
CA TYR A 70 7.12 6.81 -13.06
C TYR A 70 8.26 6.39 -14.01
N ASN A 71 8.54 5.09 -14.09
CA ASN A 71 9.61 4.56 -14.94
C ASN A 71 9.32 4.68 -16.45
N HIS A 72 8.06 4.88 -16.83
CA HIS A 72 7.64 5.08 -18.21
C HIS A 72 7.68 6.57 -18.59
N ASP A 73 7.24 7.47 -17.70
CA ASP A 73 7.26 8.92 -17.93
C ASP A 73 7.49 9.69 -16.62
N SER A 74 8.77 9.79 -16.23
CA SER A 74 9.17 10.45 -14.98
C SER A 74 8.87 11.95 -14.96
N ILE A 75 8.88 12.60 -16.13
CA ILE A 75 8.61 14.03 -16.27
C ILE A 75 7.13 14.28 -16.03
N ALA A 76 6.24 13.60 -16.77
CA ALA A 76 4.80 13.76 -16.58
C ALA A 76 4.35 13.33 -15.18
N PHE A 77 4.98 12.30 -14.60
CA PHE A 77 4.74 11.89 -13.22
C PHE A 77 5.09 13.02 -12.24
N ALA A 78 6.30 13.56 -12.30
CA ALA A 78 6.74 14.62 -11.39
C ALA A 78 5.94 15.92 -11.59
N ASP A 79 5.63 16.28 -12.84
CA ASP A 79 4.79 17.45 -13.18
C ASP A 79 3.38 17.32 -12.62
N THR A 80 2.74 16.15 -12.81
CA THR A 80 1.39 15.87 -12.29
C THR A 80 1.39 15.92 -10.76
N PHE A 81 2.36 15.27 -10.12
CA PHE A 81 2.47 15.27 -8.66
C PHE A 81 2.70 16.68 -8.11
N ALA A 82 3.62 17.46 -8.70
CA ALA A 82 3.93 18.82 -8.27
C ALA A 82 2.77 19.78 -8.50
N HIS A 83 2.11 19.72 -9.66
CA HIS A 83 0.93 20.52 -9.95
C HIS A 83 -0.17 20.25 -8.91
N CYS A 84 -0.50 18.99 -8.67
CA CYS A 84 -1.45 18.63 -7.64
C CYS A 84 -1.01 19.13 -6.26
N SER A 85 0.25 18.95 -5.90
CA SER A 85 0.77 19.28 -4.55
C SER A 85 0.78 20.78 -4.25
N PHE A 86 1.20 21.61 -5.20
CA PHE A 86 1.54 23.01 -4.94
C PHE A 86 0.72 24.02 -5.74
N ASN A 87 0.23 23.66 -6.92
CA ASN A 87 -0.40 24.60 -7.84
C ASN A 87 -1.94 24.48 -7.84
N ASN A 88 -2.48 23.33 -7.44
CA ASN A 88 -3.91 23.10 -7.36
C ASN A 88 -4.36 22.84 -5.91
N PRO A 89 -4.94 23.82 -5.18
CA PRO A 89 -5.39 23.61 -3.80
C PRO A 89 -6.52 22.57 -3.65
N ASN A 90 -7.31 22.37 -4.71
CA ASN A 90 -8.43 21.43 -4.77
C ASN A 90 -7.98 20.01 -5.13
N CYS A 91 -6.72 19.80 -5.51
CA CYS A 91 -6.22 18.45 -5.76
C CYS A 91 -5.86 17.73 -4.45
N LYS A 92 -6.22 16.45 -4.34
CA LYS A 92 -5.94 15.58 -3.19
C LYS A 92 -5.18 14.35 -3.65
N ILE A 93 -4.17 13.97 -2.89
CA ILE A 93 -3.36 12.78 -3.15
C ILE A 93 -3.70 11.76 -2.08
N HIS A 94 -4.28 10.64 -2.51
CA HIS A 94 -4.49 9.47 -1.67
C HIS A 94 -3.40 8.47 -1.99
N TYR A 95 -2.67 8.01 -0.99
CA TYR A 95 -1.52 7.13 -1.15
C TYR A 95 -1.81 5.75 -0.54
N HIS A 96 -1.83 4.73 -1.39
CA HIS A 96 -1.87 3.33 -1.00
C HIS A 96 -0.48 2.87 -0.55
N HIS A 97 -0.31 2.77 0.76
CA HIS A 97 0.90 2.22 1.36
C HIS A 97 0.84 0.70 1.37
N VAL A 98 1.35 0.07 0.31
CA VAL A 98 1.64 -1.36 0.33
C VAL A 98 2.83 -1.59 1.26
N GLN A 99 2.70 -2.56 2.17
CA GLN A 99 3.77 -2.85 3.12
C GLN A 99 5.08 -3.17 2.38
N LYS A 100 6.19 -2.67 2.92
CA LYS A 100 7.55 -2.95 2.41
C LYS A 100 7.85 -2.44 0.99
N THR A 101 7.04 -1.54 0.45
CA THR A 101 7.31 -0.87 -0.84
C THR A 101 7.88 0.55 -0.67
N GLY A 102 8.48 0.85 0.49
CA GLY A 102 9.16 2.13 0.74
C GLY A 102 8.26 3.26 1.24
N GLY A 103 6.99 2.99 1.57
CA GLY A 103 6.07 4.06 1.93
C GLY A 103 6.37 4.79 3.23
N SER A 104 7.05 4.17 4.20
CA SER A 104 7.56 4.92 5.36
C SER A 104 8.55 6.01 4.96
N ARG A 105 9.43 5.72 3.99
CA ARG A 105 10.39 6.70 3.45
C ARG A 105 9.65 7.79 2.68
N LEU A 106 8.79 7.40 1.73
CA LEU A 106 7.97 8.33 0.94
C LEU A 106 7.16 9.27 1.85
N ALA A 107 6.42 8.70 2.81
CA ALA A 107 5.56 9.44 3.72
C ALA A 107 6.33 10.36 4.67
N SER A 108 7.50 9.93 5.18
CA SER A 108 8.31 10.77 6.06
C SER A 108 8.83 12.05 5.39
N ARG A 109 8.93 12.05 4.05
CA ARG A 109 9.36 13.20 3.26
C ARG A 109 8.17 14.04 2.78
N LEU A 110 7.11 13.40 2.30
CA LEU A 110 5.94 14.09 1.74
C LEU A 110 4.97 14.64 2.80
N TYR A 111 4.79 13.95 3.92
CA TYR A 111 3.79 14.35 4.92
C TYR A 111 4.11 15.72 5.55
N PRO A 112 5.34 16.01 6.03
CA PRO A 112 5.67 17.34 6.55
C PRO A 112 5.52 18.45 5.50
N LEU A 113 5.84 18.10 4.25
CA LEU A 113 5.80 19.00 3.10
C LEU A 113 4.37 19.39 2.70
N LEU A 114 3.43 18.42 2.68
CA LEU A 114 2.08 18.62 2.16
C LEU A 114 1.03 18.88 3.25
N SER A 115 1.31 18.55 4.51
CA SER A 115 0.38 18.72 5.64
C SER A 115 0.70 19.92 6.52
N LYS A 116 1.27 20.99 5.93
CA LYS A 116 1.54 22.28 6.60
C LYS A 116 2.26 22.13 7.95
N GLY A 117 3.29 21.28 8.02
CA GLY A 117 4.07 21.06 9.23
C GLY A 117 3.47 20.10 10.26
N ALA A 118 2.37 19.39 9.94
CA ALA A 118 1.90 18.30 10.78
C ALA A 118 2.98 17.22 10.92
N SER A 119 3.21 16.77 12.17
CA SER A 119 4.18 15.71 12.44
C SER A 119 3.72 14.38 11.87
N TYR A 120 4.59 13.71 11.12
CA TYR A 120 4.38 12.34 10.66
C TYR A 120 4.17 11.37 11.85
N ASN A 121 3.00 10.72 11.90
CA ASN A 121 2.68 9.70 12.92
C ASN A 121 2.19 8.42 12.26
N SER A 122 3.02 7.37 12.29
CA SER A 122 2.74 6.05 11.68
C SER A 122 1.45 5.39 12.16
N LYS A 123 1.04 5.64 13.41
CA LYS A 123 -0.15 5.03 14.00
C LYS A 123 -1.46 5.55 13.41
N LYS A 124 -1.45 6.71 12.73
CA LYS A 124 -2.68 7.32 12.23
C LYS A 124 -3.17 6.71 10.90
N TRP A 125 -2.28 6.10 10.13
CA TRP A 125 -2.56 5.56 8.79
C TRP A 125 -2.42 4.03 8.69
N CYS A 126 -2.04 3.40 9.81
CA CYS A 126 -1.98 1.94 10.00
C CYS A 126 -3.08 1.50 10.98
N CYS A 127 -3.71 0.34 10.85
CA CYS A 127 -3.56 -0.63 9.76
C CYS A 127 -4.92 -1.24 9.41
N GLN A 128 -5.16 -1.46 8.10
CA GLN A 128 -6.28 -2.23 7.57
C GLN A 128 -7.63 -1.71 8.12
N ASP A 129 -8.40 -2.58 8.78
CA ASP A 129 -9.73 -2.29 9.31
C ASP A 129 -9.73 -1.09 10.28
N GLU A 130 -8.73 -0.98 11.15
CA GLU A 130 -8.64 0.18 12.05
C GLU A 130 -8.47 1.51 11.28
N MET A 131 -7.77 1.46 10.15
CA MET A 131 -7.63 2.62 9.28
C MET A 131 -8.94 2.91 8.53
N MET A 132 -9.62 1.87 8.06
CA MET A 132 -10.93 2.00 7.41
C MET A 132 -12.01 2.52 8.36
N ASP A 133 -12.03 2.08 9.62
CA ASP A 133 -12.94 2.58 10.65
C ASP A 133 -12.77 4.08 10.89
N ARG A 134 -11.51 4.54 11.00
CA ARG A 134 -11.20 5.96 11.14
C ARG A 134 -11.57 6.76 9.90
N PHE A 135 -11.36 6.21 8.71
CA PHE A 135 -11.76 6.83 7.46
C PHE A 135 -13.28 6.99 7.38
N ASN A 136 -14.03 5.90 7.61
CA ASN A 136 -15.49 5.87 7.55
C ASN A 136 -16.14 6.77 8.60
N ALA A 137 -15.54 6.87 9.79
CA ALA A 137 -16.01 7.77 10.84
C ALA A 137 -15.88 9.26 10.46
N ASN A 138 -14.98 9.62 9.52
CA ASN A 138 -14.77 11.01 9.12
C ASN A 138 -14.30 11.18 7.68
N VAL A 139 -15.12 10.75 6.71
CA VAL A 139 -14.80 10.79 5.28
C VAL A 139 -14.43 12.22 4.82
N SER A 140 -15.11 13.25 5.30
CA SER A 140 -14.84 14.65 4.92
C SER A 140 -13.42 15.09 5.28
N GLN A 141 -12.94 14.74 6.47
CA GLN A 141 -11.57 15.06 6.87
C GLN A 141 -10.54 14.49 5.90
N TYR A 142 -10.73 13.24 5.45
CA TYR A 142 -9.79 12.59 4.55
C TYR A 142 -9.92 13.04 3.10
N CYS A 143 -11.13 13.28 2.61
CA CYS A 143 -11.38 13.60 1.21
C CYS A 143 -11.30 15.10 0.89
N GLU A 144 -11.53 15.99 1.87
CA GLU A 144 -11.54 17.45 1.65
C GLU A 144 -10.33 18.14 2.28
N HIS A 145 -10.04 17.84 3.54
CA HIS A 145 -9.06 18.64 4.30
C HIS A 145 -7.63 18.12 4.15
N ASN A 146 -7.44 16.82 3.98
CA ASN A 146 -6.11 16.22 3.87
C ASN A 146 -5.58 16.34 2.43
N LYS A 147 -4.49 17.12 2.26
CA LYS A 147 -3.80 17.24 0.97
C LYS A 147 -3.15 15.92 0.53
N PHE A 148 -2.57 15.21 1.49
CA PHE A 148 -1.87 13.94 1.30
C PHE A 148 -2.36 12.93 2.35
N GLY A 149 -3.27 12.06 1.94
CA GLY A 149 -3.79 10.95 2.76
C GLY A 149 -2.97 9.69 2.55
N ILE A 150 -2.71 8.92 3.60
CA ILE A 150 -1.94 7.67 3.52
C ILE A 150 -2.80 6.54 4.09
N TYR A 151 -2.81 5.40 3.41
CA TYR A 151 -3.66 4.27 3.75
C TYR A 151 -2.86 2.98 3.64
N GLU A 152 -2.50 2.38 4.77
CA GLU A 152 -1.94 1.03 4.83
C GLU A 152 -3.08 0.02 4.97
N VAL A 153 -3.70 -0.30 3.83
CA VAL A 153 -4.90 -1.13 3.68
C VAL A 153 -4.75 -2.11 2.50
N THR A 154 -5.65 -3.08 2.33
CA THR A 154 -5.66 -3.96 1.13
C THR A 154 -6.00 -3.18 -0.13
N ALA A 155 -5.71 -3.71 -1.32
CA ALA A 155 -6.05 -3.00 -2.56
C ALA A 155 -7.57 -2.77 -2.70
N PRO A 156 -8.46 -3.74 -2.37
CA PRO A 156 -9.90 -3.52 -2.39
C PRO A 156 -10.37 -2.44 -1.41
N GLN A 157 -9.80 -2.40 -0.20
CA GLN A 157 -10.10 -1.35 0.78
C GLN A 157 -9.65 0.02 0.27
N TYR A 158 -8.49 0.10 -0.38
CA TYR A 158 -8.02 1.33 -0.99
C TYR A 158 -8.94 1.81 -2.12
N SER A 159 -9.45 0.91 -2.97
CA SER A 159 -10.48 1.26 -3.95
C SER A 159 -11.73 1.86 -3.31
N ASN A 160 -12.15 1.35 -2.14
CA ASN A 160 -13.29 1.91 -1.40
C ASN A 160 -13.00 3.32 -0.87
N VAL A 161 -11.75 3.62 -0.47
CA VAL A 161 -11.33 4.98 -0.10
C VAL A 161 -11.50 5.94 -1.29
N ILE A 162 -10.97 5.56 -2.46
CA ILE A 162 -11.07 6.38 -3.67
C ILE A 162 -12.53 6.59 -4.08
N GLN A 163 -13.33 5.52 -4.12
CA GLN A 163 -14.76 5.58 -4.43
C GLN A 163 -15.51 6.50 -3.45
N SER A 164 -15.27 6.36 -2.15
CA SER A 164 -15.91 7.19 -1.13
C SER A 164 -15.57 8.68 -1.29
N CYS A 165 -14.33 9.01 -1.66
CA CYS A 165 -13.95 10.40 -1.93
C CYS A 165 -14.56 10.94 -3.23
N ILE A 166 -14.69 10.11 -4.27
CA ILE A 166 -15.42 10.47 -5.50
C ILE A 166 -16.89 10.76 -5.16
N ASP A 167 -17.55 9.86 -4.43
CA ASP A 167 -18.95 10.01 -4.05
C ASP A 167 -19.16 11.25 -3.16
N TYR A 168 -18.24 11.49 -2.24
CA TYR A 168 -18.24 12.68 -1.39
C TYR A 168 -18.14 13.98 -2.20
N ASN A 169 -17.31 14.00 -3.25
CA ASN A 169 -17.16 15.16 -4.13
C ASN A 169 -18.39 15.39 -5.02
N ASN A 170 -19.14 14.33 -5.33
CA ASN A 170 -20.33 14.39 -6.19
C ASN A 170 -21.63 14.59 -5.43
N ALA A 171 -21.64 14.37 -4.11
CA ALA A 171 -22.85 14.52 -3.31
C ALA A 171 -23.38 15.96 -3.40
N PRO A 172 -24.68 16.16 -3.66
CA PRO A 172 -25.28 17.50 -3.72
C PRO A 172 -25.22 18.15 -2.34
N GLN A 173 -24.22 19.00 -2.11
CA GLN A 173 -24.05 19.67 -0.84
C GLN A 173 -24.84 20.99 -0.84
N GLN A 174 -25.94 21.01 -0.09
CA GLN A 174 -26.89 22.13 -0.02
C GLN A 174 -26.26 23.48 0.41
N ASN A 175 -25.02 23.50 0.92
CA ASN A 175 -24.35 24.69 1.46
C ASN A 175 -22.87 24.87 1.04
N ARG A 176 -22.36 24.15 0.04
CA ARG A 176 -21.01 24.46 -0.49
C ARG A 176 -21.12 25.60 -1.48
N ASN A 177 -20.75 26.79 -1.03
CA ASN A 177 -20.46 27.92 -1.91
C ASN A 177 -19.42 27.47 -2.96
N LEU A 178 -19.85 27.22 -4.20
CA LEU A 178 -19.04 27.24 -5.45
C LEU A 178 -17.64 26.60 -5.39
N HIS A 179 -17.40 25.62 -4.52
CA HIS A 179 -16.10 24.95 -4.49
C HIS A 179 -16.02 23.99 -5.67
N GLU A 180 -15.01 24.21 -6.51
CA GLU A 180 -14.69 23.32 -7.62
C GLU A 180 -14.49 21.89 -7.12
N PRO A 181 -14.92 20.87 -7.88
CA PRO A 181 -14.74 19.49 -7.49
C PRO A 181 -13.25 19.19 -7.27
N ASN A 182 -12.95 18.47 -6.19
CA ASN A 182 -11.57 18.11 -5.90
C ASN A 182 -11.01 17.16 -6.98
N GLU A 183 -9.83 17.49 -7.49
CA GLU A 183 -9.04 16.56 -8.29
C GLU A 183 -8.51 15.44 -7.37
N ILE A 184 -8.49 14.20 -7.86
CA ILE A 184 -8.05 13.04 -7.06
C ILE A 184 -6.89 12.37 -7.77
N ILE A 185 -5.77 12.27 -7.08
CA ILE A 185 -4.62 11.46 -7.46
C ILE A 185 -4.58 10.25 -6.54
N GLY A 186 -4.79 9.07 -7.11
CA GLY A 186 -4.42 7.82 -6.46
C GLY A 186 -2.93 7.56 -6.68
N LEU A 187 -2.17 7.40 -5.61
CA LEU A 187 -0.75 7.06 -5.66
C LEU A 187 -0.55 5.68 -5.03
N MET A 188 0.29 4.85 -5.63
CA MET A 188 0.69 3.56 -5.07
C MET A 188 2.17 3.36 -5.27
N THR A 189 2.82 2.75 -4.27
CA THR A 189 4.19 2.25 -4.43
C THR A 189 4.19 0.74 -4.54
N ILE A 190 4.89 0.24 -5.55
CA ILE A 190 5.13 -1.19 -5.75
C ILE A 190 6.61 -1.49 -5.52
N ARG A 191 6.94 -2.78 -5.40
CA ARG A 191 8.32 -3.24 -5.30
C ARG A 191 8.43 -4.58 -6.00
N GLU A 192 9.56 -4.83 -6.64
CA GLU A 192 9.84 -6.12 -7.26
C GLU A 192 9.51 -7.28 -6.29
N PRO A 193 8.70 -8.28 -6.71
CA PRO A 193 8.16 -9.31 -5.83
C PRO A 193 9.18 -10.07 -4.99
N ILE A 194 10.32 -10.44 -5.57
CA ILE A 194 11.37 -11.15 -4.83
C ILE A 194 11.93 -10.27 -3.71
N GLN A 195 12.25 -9.01 -4.00
CA GLN A 195 12.70 -8.05 -3.01
C GLN A 195 11.64 -7.77 -1.94
N LEU A 196 10.36 -7.74 -2.32
CA LEU A 196 9.25 -7.58 -1.39
C LEU A 196 9.18 -8.75 -0.41
N THR A 197 9.16 -9.99 -0.92
CA THR A 197 9.14 -11.21 -0.11
C THR A 197 10.36 -11.27 0.82
N LEU A 198 11.56 -11.01 0.32
CA LEU A 198 12.78 -10.98 1.16
C LEU A 198 12.67 -9.93 2.26
N SER A 199 12.17 -8.73 1.95
CA SER A 199 12.02 -7.67 2.94
C SER A 199 10.99 -8.00 4.02
N GLN A 200 9.93 -8.72 3.68
CA GLN A 200 8.96 -9.25 4.65
C GLN A 200 9.61 -10.33 5.52
N LEU A 201 10.35 -11.28 4.93
CA LEU A 201 11.07 -12.32 5.66
C LEU A 201 12.13 -11.76 6.61
N HIS A 202 12.94 -10.80 6.15
CA HIS A 202 13.93 -10.13 7.02
C HIS A 202 13.23 -9.36 8.14
N HIS A 203 12.13 -8.65 7.86
CA HIS A 203 11.34 -8.01 8.92
C HIS A 203 10.84 -9.06 9.92
N GLN A 204 10.24 -10.14 9.43
CA GLN A 204 9.69 -11.17 10.28
C GLN A 204 10.77 -11.81 11.15
N CYS A 205 11.96 -12.05 10.64
CA CYS A 205 12.98 -12.73 11.44
C CYS A 205 13.87 -11.79 12.26
N ASN A 206 14.03 -10.53 11.88
CA ASN A 206 14.93 -9.62 12.56
C ASN A 206 14.21 -8.68 13.53
N LYS A 207 12.97 -8.27 13.23
CA LYS A 207 12.24 -7.33 14.11
C LYS A 207 11.71 -8.04 15.35
N ASN A 208 11.99 -7.45 16.51
CA ASN A 208 11.49 -7.91 17.81
C ASN A 208 11.71 -9.42 18.04
N PHE A 209 12.82 -9.97 17.52
CA PHE A 209 13.06 -11.41 17.47
C PHE A 209 12.86 -12.12 18.82
N LYS A 210 13.35 -11.51 19.91
CA LYS A 210 13.23 -12.04 21.28
C LYS A 210 11.79 -12.18 21.79
N HIS A 211 10.84 -11.45 21.19
CA HIS A 211 9.42 -11.47 21.56
C HIS A 211 8.58 -12.45 20.72
N LYS A 212 9.21 -13.15 19.77
CA LYS A 212 8.52 -14.14 18.90
C LYS A 212 8.31 -15.45 19.61
N SER A 213 7.42 -16.28 19.08
CA SER A 213 7.20 -17.62 19.64
C SER A 213 8.48 -18.46 19.56
N PRO A 214 8.70 -19.44 20.46
CA PRO A 214 9.87 -20.31 20.41
C PRO A 214 10.02 -21.03 19.06
N GLU A 215 8.90 -21.36 18.42
CA GLU A 215 8.86 -22.01 17.12
C GLU A 215 9.33 -21.07 16.01
N GLU A 216 8.79 -19.86 15.93
CA GLU A 216 9.24 -18.85 14.97
C GLU A 216 10.72 -18.51 15.18
N GLN A 217 11.14 -18.38 16.44
CA GLN A 217 12.55 -18.16 16.76
C GLN A 217 13.44 -19.30 16.24
N LYS A 218 12.99 -20.55 16.35
CA LYS A 218 13.71 -21.73 15.83
C LYS A 218 13.77 -21.71 14.30
N MET A 219 12.67 -21.40 13.62
CA MET A 219 12.63 -21.31 12.16
C MET A 219 13.51 -20.19 11.65
N CYS A 220 13.36 -18.99 12.21
CA CYS A 220 14.17 -17.83 11.88
C CYS A 220 15.65 -18.09 12.17
N LYS A 221 16.07 -18.56 13.36
CA LYS A 221 17.50 -18.86 13.66
C LYS A 221 18.21 -19.75 12.63
N SER A 222 17.47 -20.58 11.90
CA SER A 222 18.08 -21.42 10.86
C SER A 222 18.59 -20.62 9.67
N CYS A 223 17.98 -19.47 9.36
CA CYS A 223 18.12 -18.66 8.15
C CYS A 223 18.15 -19.50 6.86
N LYS A 224 17.52 -20.68 6.85
CA LYS A 224 17.53 -21.65 5.76
C LYS A 224 16.12 -21.85 5.24
N PHE A 225 15.82 -21.22 4.10
CA PHE A 225 14.52 -21.30 3.44
C PHE A 225 14.05 -22.75 3.28
N LEU A 226 14.89 -23.61 2.67
CA LEU A 226 14.53 -25.00 2.37
C LEU A 226 14.28 -25.86 3.62
N LYS A 227 14.84 -25.50 4.78
CA LYS A 227 14.68 -26.28 6.03
C LYS A 227 13.30 -26.07 6.65
N ASN A 228 12.71 -24.89 6.50
CA ASN A 228 11.39 -24.55 7.03
C ASN A 228 10.54 -23.99 5.88
N ARG A 229 10.49 -24.74 4.77
CA ARG A 229 9.95 -24.30 3.48
C ARG A 229 8.52 -23.79 3.62
N ASP A 230 7.64 -24.55 4.26
CA ASP A 230 6.21 -24.23 4.31
C ASP A 230 5.95 -22.91 5.05
N TYR A 231 6.67 -22.68 6.16
CA TYR A 231 6.60 -21.41 6.90
C TYR A 231 7.03 -20.22 6.05
N PHE A 232 8.11 -20.34 5.27
CA PHE A 232 8.60 -19.24 4.46
C PHE A 232 7.84 -19.08 3.13
N LEU A 233 7.21 -20.15 2.62
CA LEU A 233 6.34 -20.08 1.45
C LEU A 233 5.07 -19.26 1.70
N GLU A 234 4.62 -19.15 2.94
CA GLU A 234 3.50 -18.27 3.30
C GLU A 234 3.77 -16.81 2.85
N TYR A 235 5.00 -16.32 2.97
CA TYR A 235 5.37 -14.98 2.50
C TYR A 235 5.36 -14.85 0.97
N VAL A 236 5.63 -15.94 0.25
CA VAL A 236 5.49 -16.00 -1.20
C VAL A 236 4.00 -15.95 -1.58
N HIS A 237 3.15 -16.71 -0.90
CA HIS A 237 1.71 -16.69 -1.11
C HIS A 237 1.12 -15.30 -0.83
N GLN A 238 1.51 -14.66 0.27
CA GLN A 238 1.10 -13.29 0.59
C GLN A 238 1.56 -12.29 -0.47
N THR A 239 2.79 -12.41 -0.98
CA THR A 239 3.29 -11.55 -2.06
C THR A 239 2.45 -11.72 -3.34
N ASN A 240 2.16 -12.97 -3.73
CA ASN A 240 1.30 -13.26 -4.87
C ASN A 240 -0.12 -12.70 -4.68
N LEU A 241 -0.70 -12.84 -3.49
CA LEU A 241 -2.03 -12.31 -3.18
C LEU A 241 -2.06 -10.78 -3.29
N VAL A 242 -1.08 -10.07 -2.73
CA VAL A 242 -0.98 -8.61 -2.82
C VAL A 242 -0.93 -8.15 -4.28
N PHE A 243 -0.11 -8.79 -5.11
CA PHE A 243 -0.02 -8.44 -6.53
C PHE A 243 -1.29 -8.76 -7.30
N LEU A 244 -1.94 -9.89 -7.00
CA LEU A 244 -3.21 -10.26 -7.61
C LEU A 244 -4.31 -9.23 -7.28
N GLU A 245 -4.42 -8.83 -6.01
CA GLU A 245 -5.36 -7.79 -5.58
C GLU A 245 -5.10 -6.45 -6.28
N ILE A 246 -3.83 -6.01 -6.34
CA ILE A 246 -3.45 -4.79 -7.07
C ILE A 246 -3.87 -4.88 -8.54
N ALA A 247 -3.59 -6.02 -9.19
CA ALA A 247 -3.89 -6.23 -10.60
C ALA A 247 -5.40 -6.22 -10.89
N GLN A 248 -6.22 -6.74 -9.97
CA GLN A 248 -7.67 -6.73 -10.07
C GLN A 248 -8.27 -5.34 -9.83
N GLU A 249 -7.70 -4.58 -8.89
CA GLU A 249 -8.26 -3.30 -8.47
C GLU A 249 -7.83 -2.12 -9.35
N ILE A 250 -6.66 -2.15 -10.00
CA ILE A 250 -6.22 -1.09 -10.93
C ILE A 250 -7.24 -0.84 -12.07
N PRO A 251 -7.72 -1.85 -12.83
CA PRO A 251 -8.76 -1.64 -13.84
C PRO A 251 -10.02 -0.98 -13.26
N ARG A 252 -10.44 -1.40 -12.06
CA ARG A 252 -11.60 -0.83 -11.37
C ARG A 252 -11.37 0.63 -11.02
N LEU A 253 -10.23 0.96 -10.40
CA LEU A 253 -9.81 2.34 -10.12
C LEU A 253 -9.83 3.20 -11.39
N LEU A 254 -9.21 2.74 -12.46
CA LEU A 254 -9.16 3.48 -13.73
C LEU A 254 -10.56 3.72 -14.30
N ASN A 255 -11.44 2.72 -14.27
CA ASN A 255 -12.84 2.85 -14.70
C ASN A 255 -13.62 3.86 -13.83
N MET A 256 -13.40 3.87 -12.51
CA MET A 256 -14.03 4.84 -11.61
C MET A 256 -13.57 6.27 -11.95
N LEU A 257 -12.28 6.47 -12.20
CA LEU A 257 -11.72 7.77 -12.57
C LEU A 257 -12.20 8.23 -13.96
N ASP A 258 -12.35 7.31 -14.92
CA ASP A 258 -12.88 7.59 -16.27
C ASP A 258 -14.39 7.86 -16.28
N GLY A 259 -15.18 7.18 -15.44
CA GLY A 259 -16.63 7.39 -15.35
C GLY A 259 -17.00 8.82 -14.96
N GLN A 260 -16.22 9.42 -14.06
CA GLN A 260 -16.43 10.78 -13.57
C GLN A 260 -16.28 11.85 -14.66
N ILE A 261 -15.32 11.63 -15.57
CA ILE A 261 -15.08 12.49 -16.72
C ILE A 261 -16.34 12.66 -17.56
N ASN A 262 -17.12 11.60 -17.75
CA ASN A 262 -18.30 11.62 -18.61
C ASN A 262 -19.50 12.29 -17.96
N HIS A 263 -19.65 12.16 -16.64
CA HIS A 263 -20.73 12.79 -15.89
C HIS A 263 -20.53 14.31 -15.74
N GLN A 264 -19.30 14.77 -15.47
CA GLN A 264 -19.00 16.20 -15.30
C GLN A 264 -19.08 16.99 -16.60
N ARG A 265 -18.81 16.36 -17.75
CA ARG A 265 -18.81 17.00 -19.08
C ARG A 265 -20.14 17.63 -19.48
N ARG A 266 -21.25 17.23 -18.85
CA ARG A 266 -22.58 17.77 -19.17
C ARG A 266 -22.86 19.13 -18.52
N ASN A 267 -22.22 19.45 -17.38
CA ASN A 267 -22.67 20.57 -16.53
C ASN A 267 -21.56 21.52 -16.02
N SER A 268 -20.27 21.27 -16.27
CA SER A 268 -19.17 22.13 -15.77
C SER A 268 -18.18 22.52 -16.86
N THR A 269 -17.69 23.77 -16.82
CA THR A 269 -16.61 24.28 -17.68
C THR A 269 -15.22 23.83 -17.21
N THR A 270 -15.07 23.43 -15.95
CA THR A 270 -13.83 22.89 -15.39
C THR A 270 -14.00 21.40 -15.09
N LYS A 271 -13.17 20.58 -15.73
CA LYS A 271 -13.17 19.12 -15.61
C LYS A 271 -12.05 18.72 -14.66
N ALA A 272 -12.40 18.12 -13.52
CA ALA A 272 -11.39 17.55 -12.64
C ALA A 272 -10.69 16.37 -13.36
N ILE A 273 -9.36 16.37 -13.38
CA ILE A 273 -8.57 15.33 -14.04
C ILE A 273 -8.08 14.35 -12.99
N HIS A 274 -8.79 13.24 -12.81
CA HIS A 274 -8.34 12.21 -11.87
C HIS A 274 -7.26 11.32 -12.49
N LYS A 275 -6.24 10.96 -11.71
CA LYS A 275 -5.14 10.07 -12.15
C LYS A 275 -4.85 8.97 -11.13
N MET A 276 -4.37 7.84 -11.63
CA MET A 276 -3.67 6.80 -10.87
C MET A 276 -2.19 6.87 -11.21
N MET A 277 -1.34 6.86 -10.18
CA MET A 277 0.09 7.02 -10.27
C MET A 277 0.78 5.84 -9.59
N ILE A 278 1.70 5.19 -10.30
CA ILE A 278 2.46 4.05 -9.77
C ILE A 278 3.95 4.40 -9.74
N LEU A 279 4.56 4.23 -8.57
CA LEU A 279 5.97 4.48 -8.32
C LEU A 279 6.64 3.18 -7.85
N ASP A 280 7.73 2.77 -8.51
CA ASP A 280 8.55 1.69 -7.99
C ASP A 280 9.36 2.17 -6.78
N GLN A 281 9.51 1.31 -5.78
CA GLN A 281 10.35 1.56 -4.61
C GLN A 281 11.78 1.95 -5.01
N ALA A 282 12.35 1.34 -6.05
CA ALA A 282 13.70 1.63 -6.54
C ALA A 282 13.83 3.06 -7.09
N ASP A 283 12.72 3.66 -7.53
CA ASP A 283 12.69 4.98 -8.17
C ASP A 283 12.39 6.12 -7.20
N ILE A 284 12.11 5.84 -5.92
CA ILE A 284 11.73 6.86 -4.93
C ILE A 284 12.74 8.01 -4.87
N ASP A 285 14.04 7.71 -4.89
CA ASP A 285 15.07 8.75 -4.81
C ASP A 285 15.17 9.59 -6.08
N SER A 286 15.05 8.95 -7.24
CA SER A 286 14.98 9.65 -8.53
C SER A 286 13.74 10.53 -8.61
N PHE A 287 12.60 10.06 -8.11
CA PHE A 287 11.36 10.84 -8.01
C PHE A 287 11.56 12.10 -7.17
N PHE A 288 12.20 11.99 -5.99
CA PHE A 288 12.44 13.17 -5.16
C PHE A 288 13.42 14.16 -5.82
N LYS A 289 14.47 13.68 -6.49
CA LYS A 289 15.36 14.55 -7.29
C LYS A 289 14.60 15.27 -8.41
N ALA A 290 13.69 14.58 -9.09
CA ALA A 290 12.84 15.19 -10.12
C ALA A 290 11.87 16.23 -9.52
N MET A 291 11.40 16.01 -8.29
CA MET A 291 10.54 16.96 -7.59
C MET A 291 11.27 18.23 -7.15
N GLU A 292 12.57 18.18 -6.83
CA GLU A 292 13.35 19.34 -6.35
C GLU A 292 13.30 20.54 -7.30
N SER A 293 13.35 20.31 -8.62
CA SER A 293 13.27 21.38 -9.62
C SER A 293 11.86 21.95 -9.82
N ARG A 294 10.84 21.36 -9.18
CA ARG A 294 9.42 21.72 -9.29
C ARG A 294 8.85 22.32 -8.01
N LEU A 295 9.67 22.45 -6.97
CA LEU A 295 9.25 23.03 -5.70
C LEU A 295 9.10 24.55 -5.84
N PRO A 296 8.15 25.16 -5.12
CA PRO A 296 8.14 26.60 -4.93
C PRO A 296 9.44 27.09 -4.30
N ALA A 297 9.83 28.34 -4.57
CA ALA A 297 11.05 28.93 -4.03
C ALA A 297 11.09 28.83 -2.49
N GLY A 298 12.22 28.35 -1.95
CA GLY A 298 12.44 28.21 -0.50
C GLY A 298 11.83 26.96 0.13
N VAL A 299 11.07 26.15 -0.63
CA VAL A 299 10.56 24.86 -0.15
C VAL A 299 11.64 23.78 -0.36
N VAL A 300 11.93 23.00 0.67
CA VAL A 300 12.91 21.91 0.65
C VAL A 300 12.22 20.61 1.03
N ILE A 301 12.47 19.53 0.28
CA ILE A 301 11.99 18.20 0.64
C ILE A 301 12.83 17.70 1.83
N PRO A 302 12.22 17.33 2.96
CA PRO A 302 12.94 16.75 4.08
C PRO A 302 13.73 15.49 3.66
N GLU A 303 14.85 15.21 4.31
CA GLU A 303 15.62 13.96 4.07
C GLU A 303 14.78 12.71 4.38
N GLY A 304 13.84 12.85 5.33
CA GLY A 304 12.97 11.77 5.78
C GLY A 304 13.60 10.91 6.86
N ARG A 305 12.97 9.78 7.17
CA ARG A 305 13.56 8.77 8.06
C ARG A 305 14.54 7.90 7.27
N GLY A 306 15.71 7.68 7.85
CA GLY A 306 16.65 6.67 7.35
C GLY A 306 16.02 5.29 7.35
N ASN A 307 16.45 4.44 6.42
CA ASN A 307 16.20 3.02 6.50
C ASN A 307 17.14 2.45 7.57
N GLU A 308 16.70 2.43 8.82
CA GLU A 308 17.38 1.65 9.85
C GLU A 308 17.26 0.17 9.44
N GLU A 309 18.32 -0.35 8.82
CA GLU A 309 18.40 -1.76 8.49
C GLU A 309 18.31 -2.56 9.79
N MET A 310 17.33 -3.45 9.83
CA MET A 310 17.19 -4.42 10.92
C MET A 310 18.23 -5.51 10.72
N THR A 311 19.45 -5.22 11.15
CA THR A 311 20.57 -6.15 11.10
C THR A 311 20.52 -7.12 12.29
N GLY A 312 21.00 -8.36 12.07
CA GLY A 312 21.62 -9.12 13.14
C GLY A 312 21.23 -10.59 13.29
N HIS A 313 20.11 -11.06 12.75
CA HIS A 313 19.69 -12.45 12.96
C HIS A 313 19.66 -13.29 11.70
N CYS A 314 19.05 -12.81 10.63
CA CYS A 314 19.02 -13.53 9.36
C CYS A 314 19.20 -12.68 8.13
N TYR A 315 19.88 -13.31 7.17
CA TYR A 315 19.97 -12.87 5.80
C TYR A 315 19.50 -14.00 4.88
N PHE A 316 18.27 -13.92 4.42
CA PHE A 316 17.74 -14.82 3.40
C PHE A 316 18.25 -14.42 2.02
N GLY A 317 18.74 -15.41 1.26
CA GLY A 317 18.91 -15.32 -0.18
C GLY A 317 17.69 -15.88 -0.92
N VAL A 318 17.65 -15.60 -2.22
CA VAL A 318 16.61 -16.11 -3.11
C VAL A 318 16.95 -17.56 -3.50
N THR A 319 15.96 -18.44 -3.49
CA THR A 319 16.11 -19.81 -4.01
C THR A 319 15.38 -19.96 -5.34
N SER A 320 15.79 -20.92 -6.17
CA SER A 320 15.09 -21.24 -7.41
C SER A 320 13.63 -21.62 -7.18
N HIS A 321 13.35 -22.29 -6.05
CA HIS A 321 11.98 -22.62 -5.63
C HIS A 321 11.15 -21.36 -5.39
N MET A 322 11.67 -20.42 -4.60
CA MET A 322 11.01 -19.13 -4.33
C MET A 322 10.76 -18.35 -5.61
N MET A 323 11.72 -18.29 -6.54
CA MET A 323 11.54 -17.60 -7.82
C MET A 323 10.41 -18.21 -8.66
N LYS A 324 10.36 -19.55 -8.75
CA LYS A 324 9.28 -20.25 -9.47
C LYS A 324 7.92 -19.97 -8.83
N ALA A 325 7.85 -20.00 -7.49
CA ALA A 325 6.61 -19.75 -6.76
C ALA A 325 6.14 -18.28 -6.85
N LEU A 326 7.06 -17.33 -7.08
CA LEU A 326 6.75 -15.90 -7.32
C LEU A 326 6.48 -15.57 -8.80
N ALA A 327 6.49 -16.54 -9.72
CA ALA A 327 6.23 -16.27 -11.13
C ALA A 327 4.95 -15.46 -11.41
N PRO A 328 3.81 -15.71 -10.74
CA PRO A 328 2.59 -14.92 -10.97
C PRO A 328 2.75 -13.43 -10.61
N SER A 329 3.33 -13.11 -9.45
CA SER A 329 3.55 -11.72 -9.06
C SER A 329 4.61 -11.04 -9.91
N LEU A 330 5.64 -11.77 -10.35
CA LEU A 330 6.66 -11.29 -11.29
C LEU A 330 6.06 -10.90 -12.64
N GLU A 331 5.12 -11.68 -13.14
CA GLU A 331 4.39 -11.37 -14.37
C GLU A 331 3.59 -10.08 -14.19
N ILE A 332 2.74 -9.99 -13.17
CA ILE A 332 1.95 -8.79 -12.88
C ILE A 332 2.85 -7.56 -12.73
N TYR A 333 3.93 -7.67 -11.96
CA TYR A 333 4.89 -6.59 -11.77
C TYR A 333 5.44 -6.07 -13.10
N ARG A 334 5.85 -6.97 -14.01
CA ARG A 334 6.36 -6.59 -15.34
C ARG A 334 5.33 -5.82 -16.16
N TYR A 335 4.06 -6.23 -16.12
CA TYR A 335 2.97 -5.49 -16.77
C TYR A 335 2.87 -4.07 -16.21
N LEU A 336 2.77 -3.95 -14.88
CA LEU A 336 2.63 -2.65 -14.21
C LEU A 336 3.80 -1.71 -14.51
N THR A 337 5.04 -2.21 -14.41
CA THR A 337 6.24 -1.41 -14.71
C THR A 337 6.40 -1.11 -16.20
N SER A 338 5.71 -1.82 -17.09
CA SER A 338 5.71 -1.50 -18.52
C SER A 338 4.59 -0.52 -18.88
N GLY A 339 3.85 0.02 -17.90
CA GLY A 339 2.68 0.86 -18.13
C GLY A 339 1.45 0.08 -18.59
N LEU A 340 1.45 -1.24 -18.52
CA LEU A 340 0.35 -2.07 -18.97
C LEU A 340 -0.55 -2.47 -17.81
N VAL A 341 -1.84 -2.61 -18.09
CA VAL A 341 -2.82 -3.12 -17.12
C VAL A 341 -2.93 -4.63 -17.32
N TRP A 342 -2.54 -5.39 -16.29
CA TRP A 342 -2.72 -6.84 -16.30
C TRP A 342 -4.20 -7.19 -16.30
N GLN A 343 -4.58 -8.16 -17.13
CA GLN A 343 -5.91 -8.77 -17.09
C GLN A 343 -5.71 -10.26 -16.94
N PRO A 344 -6.41 -10.93 -16.00
CA PRO A 344 -6.41 -12.37 -15.98
C PRO A 344 -6.91 -12.85 -17.34
N ALA A 345 -6.33 -13.93 -17.86
CA ALA A 345 -6.97 -14.68 -18.92
C ALA A 345 -8.30 -15.17 -18.35
N SER A 346 -9.37 -14.41 -18.57
CA SER A 346 -10.72 -14.89 -18.31
C SER A 346 -10.86 -16.20 -19.06
N ASN A 347 -11.40 -17.24 -18.40
CA ASN A 347 -11.85 -18.45 -19.06
C ASN A 347 -12.74 -18.05 -20.24
N MET A 348 -12.15 -17.93 -21.43
CA MET A 348 -12.81 -17.72 -22.72
C MET A 348 -13.12 -19.07 -23.31
#